data_AF-A0A3B9D8Z2-F1
#
_entry.id   AF-A0A3B9D8Z2-F1
#
_cell.length_a   1.000
_cell.length_b   1.000
_cell.length_c   1.000
_cell.angle_alpha   90.00
_cell.angle_beta   90.00
_cell.angle_gamma   90.00
#
_symmetry.space_group_name_H-M   'P 1'
#
loop_
_entity.id
_entity.type
_entity.pdbx_description
1 polymer ?
#
loop_
_entity_poly.entity_id
_entity_poly.type
_entity_poly.pdbx_seq_one_letter_code
_entity_poly.pdbx_strand_id
1 'polypeptide(L)'
;MSVNVAIGVQDFSTLIENHYFYVDKTAFLKEWWDSGDSVTLITRPRRFGKTLTMSMTEQFFSMEYAGRSDLFENLQIWKEEKYRNLQGMYPVISLSFANIKEPTYELTQKKICDLIAQLYFK
;
A
#
# COMPACT_ATOMS: atom_id res chain seq x y z
N MET A 1 9.12 22.42 16.15
CA MET A 1 9.47 22.12 14.74
C MET A 1 8.19 22.17 13.93
N SER A 2 8.20 22.79 12.75
CA SER A 2 7.04 22.79 11.85
C SER A 2 6.81 21.38 11.31
N VAL A 3 5.58 20.90 11.42
CA VAL A 3 5.16 19.62 10.85
C VAL A 3 5.19 19.73 9.33
N ASN A 4 5.99 18.90 8.66
CA ASN A 4 6.11 18.92 7.20
C ASN A 4 5.05 18.02 6.57
N VAL A 5 4.12 18.63 5.82
CA VAL A 5 3.06 17.92 5.10
C VAL A 5 3.53 17.69 3.67
N ALA A 6 3.99 16.48 3.37
CA ALA A 6 4.50 16.10 2.06
C ALA A 6 3.35 15.88 1.04
N ILE A 7 2.82 16.99 0.51
CA ILE A 7 1.69 16.96 -0.42
C ILE A 7 2.05 16.18 -1.68
N GLY A 8 1.22 15.21 -2.04
CA GLY A 8 1.37 14.43 -3.27
C GLY A 8 2.20 13.16 -3.13
N VAL A 9 2.85 12.94 -1.99
CA VAL A 9 3.51 11.66 -1.69
C VAL A 9 2.44 10.58 -1.46
N GLN A 10 2.55 9.49 -2.20
CA GLN A 10 1.62 8.35 -2.15
C GLN A 10 2.29 7.05 -1.68
N ASP A 11 3.59 7.11 -1.39
CA ASP A 11 4.37 6.00 -0.86
C ASP A 11 4.39 6.07 0.67
N PHE A 12 4.01 4.98 1.32
CA PHE A 12 3.89 4.91 2.78
C PHE A 12 5.27 4.98 3.46
N SER A 13 6.21 4.14 3.05
CA SER A 13 7.59 4.12 3.57
C SER A 13 8.24 5.50 3.53
N THR A 14 8.10 6.22 2.41
CA THR A 14 8.64 7.58 2.25
C THR A 14 8.11 8.52 3.32
N LEU A 15 6.83 8.43 3.71
CA LEU A 15 6.28 9.30 4.76
C LEU A 15 6.86 8.97 6.13
N ILE A 16 7.02 7.68 6.46
CA ILE A 16 7.49 7.23 7.77
C ILE A 16 8.99 7.50 7.93
N GLU A 17 9.80 7.10 6.95
CA GLU A 17 11.27 7.23 6.96
C GLU A 17 11.71 8.69 7.00
N ASN A 18 11.01 9.59 6.30
CA ASN A 18 11.34 11.02 6.28
C ASN A 18 10.63 11.81 7.38
N HIS A 19 9.95 11.15 8.32
CA HIS A 19 9.23 11.76 9.43
C HIS A 19 8.25 12.87 8.98
N TYR A 20 7.57 12.64 7.85
CA TYR A 20 6.52 13.53 7.36
C TYR A 20 5.22 13.33 8.14
N PHE A 21 4.34 14.33 8.08
CA PHE A 21 3.02 14.23 8.68
C PHE A 21 2.24 13.05 8.09
N TYR A 22 1.89 12.09 8.94
CA TYR A 22 1.09 10.94 8.59
C TYR A 22 -0.05 10.77 9.59
N VAL A 23 -1.27 10.60 9.08
CA VAL A 23 -2.42 10.21 9.89
C VAL A 23 -2.46 8.71 9.91
N ASP A 24 -2.24 8.13 11.10
CA ASP A 24 -2.23 6.69 11.29
C ASP A 24 -3.59 6.07 10.93
N LYS A 25 -3.59 5.28 9.84
CA LYS A 25 -4.75 4.51 9.38
C LYS A 25 -4.50 3.01 9.48
N THR A 26 -3.47 2.57 10.19
CA THR A 26 -3.09 1.15 10.23
C THR A 26 -4.10 0.26 10.96
N ALA A 27 -4.98 0.84 11.78
CA ALA A 27 -6.15 0.14 12.34
C ALA A 27 -7.05 -0.49 11.26
N PHE A 28 -7.09 0.11 10.06
CA PHE A 28 -7.78 -0.47 8.90
C PHE A 28 -7.29 -1.88 8.56
N LEU A 29 -5.99 -2.16 8.69
CA LEU A 29 -5.43 -3.48 8.36
C LEU A 29 -6.01 -4.57 9.26
N LYS A 30 -6.19 -4.27 10.54
CA LYS A 30 -6.83 -5.17 11.50
C LYS A 30 -8.28 -5.42 11.13
N GLU A 31 -9.05 -4.36 10.93
CA GLU A 31 -10.47 -4.46 10.58
C GLU A 31 -10.68 -5.24 9.29
N TRP A 32 -9.83 -4.97 8.28
CA TRP A 32 -9.85 -5.65 6.99
C TRP A 32 -9.42 -7.12 7.09
N TRP A 33 -8.38 -7.43 7.86
CA TRP A 33 -7.92 -8.80 8.04
C TRP A 33 -8.96 -9.68 8.75
N ASP A 34 -9.64 -9.11 9.76
CA ASP A 34 -10.62 -9.82 10.57
C ASP A 34 -12.02 -9.84 9.92
N SER A 35 -12.31 -9.01 8.91
CA SER A 35 -13.64 -8.98 8.27
C SER A 35 -13.95 -10.25 7.48
N GLY A 36 -12.92 -10.99 7.04
CA GLY A 36 -13.09 -12.19 6.23
C GLY A 36 -13.63 -11.91 4.82
N ASP A 37 -13.50 -10.67 4.34
CA ASP A 37 -13.95 -10.28 3.01
C ASP A 37 -13.19 -11.06 1.93
N SER A 38 -13.91 -11.70 1.01
CA SER A 38 -13.30 -12.31 -0.18
C SER A 38 -12.80 -11.27 -1.18
N VAL A 39 -13.44 -10.09 -1.22
CA VAL A 39 -13.08 -8.95 -2.07
C VAL A 39 -13.41 -7.65 -1.34
N THR A 40 -12.45 -6.74 -1.24
CA THR A 40 -12.63 -5.43 -0.64
C THR A 40 -12.51 -4.33 -1.69
N LEU A 41 -13.56 -3.52 -1.82
CA LEU A 41 -13.63 -2.43 -2.79
C LEU A 41 -13.62 -1.07 -2.07
N ILE A 42 -12.53 -0.32 -2.21
CA ILE A 42 -12.39 1.01 -1.59
C ILE A 42 -12.81 2.10 -2.59
N THR A 43 -14.05 2.56 -2.48
CA THR A 43 -14.61 3.58 -3.39
C THR A 43 -14.45 5.02 -2.85
N ARG A 44 -15.38 5.93 -3.13
CA ARG A 44 -15.36 7.38 -2.77
C ARG A 44 -14.98 7.65 -1.28
N PRO A 45 -14.60 8.89 -0.90
CA PRO A 45 -14.50 10.10 -1.71
C PRO A 45 -13.11 10.29 -2.36
N ARG A 46 -13.00 11.25 -3.30
CA ARG A 46 -11.73 11.58 -3.97
C ARG A 46 -10.76 12.21 -2.94
N ARG A 47 -9.44 12.02 -3.14
CA ARG A 47 -8.36 12.57 -2.28
C ARG A 47 -8.40 12.10 -0.82
N PHE A 48 -8.98 10.94 -0.55
CA PHE A 48 -9.07 10.39 0.81
C PHE A 48 -7.88 9.51 1.23
N GLY A 49 -6.78 9.54 0.47
CA GLY A 49 -5.57 8.78 0.76
C GLY A 49 -5.64 7.29 0.41
N LYS A 50 -6.55 6.87 -0.47
CA LYS A 50 -6.68 5.44 -0.85
C LYS A 50 -5.39 4.84 -1.41
N THR A 51 -4.73 5.52 -2.34
CA THR A 51 -3.47 5.04 -2.92
C THR A 51 -2.40 4.87 -1.85
N LEU A 52 -2.30 5.82 -0.91
CA LEU A 52 -1.40 5.72 0.24
C LEU A 52 -1.77 4.55 1.16
N THR A 53 -3.06 4.31 1.40
CA THR A 53 -3.54 3.14 2.15
C THR A 53 -3.20 1.83 1.45
N MET A 54 -3.31 1.77 0.12
CA MET A 54 -2.91 0.59 -0.66
C MET A 54 -1.39 0.35 -0.58
N SER A 55 -0.58 1.40 -0.70
CA SER A 55 0.88 1.32 -0.47
C SER A 55 1.18 0.82 0.95
N MET A 56 0.55 1.38 1.98
CA MET A 56 0.69 0.91 3.37
C MET A 56 0.29 -0.57 3.54
N THR A 57 -0.78 -1.01 2.88
CA THR A 57 -1.25 -2.41 2.92
C THR A 57 -0.25 -3.34 2.25
N GLU A 58 0.24 -2.99 1.07
CA GLU A 58 1.30 -3.73 0.37
C GLU A 58 2.54 -3.88 1.26
N GLN A 59 3.04 -2.77 1.80
CA GLN A 59 4.25 -2.75 2.62
C GLN A 59 4.10 -3.49 3.95
N PHE A 60 2.87 -3.62 4.46
CA PHE A 60 2.61 -4.40 5.65
C PHE A 60 2.69 -5.90 5.36
N PHE A 61 2.05 -6.39 4.30
CA PHE A 61 1.93 -7.83 4.06
C PHE A 61 3.05 -8.42 3.20
N SER A 62 3.62 -7.64 2.27
CA SER A 62 4.54 -8.14 1.23
C SER A 62 5.86 -8.64 1.80
N MET A 63 6.29 -9.84 1.38
CA MET A 63 7.62 -10.39 1.68
C MET A 63 8.79 -9.48 1.26
N GLU A 64 8.59 -8.57 0.30
CA GLU A 64 9.61 -7.58 -0.06
C GLU A 64 9.96 -6.64 1.10
N TYR A 65 9.07 -6.53 2.10
CA TYR A 65 9.23 -5.72 3.30
C TYR A 65 9.45 -6.56 4.56
N ALA A 66 9.82 -7.84 4.44
CA ALA A 66 10.15 -8.67 5.59
C ALA A 66 11.27 -8.04 6.43
N GLY A 67 11.07 -7.96 7.74
CA GLY A 67 12.01 -7.33 8.67
C GLY A 67 11.93 -5.79 8.74
N ARG A 68 10.98 -5.17 8.02
CA ARG A 68 10.74 -3.73 8.07
C ARG A 68 9.79 -3.32 9.20
N SER A 69 10.05 -3.80 10.41
CA SER A 69 9.27 -3.41 11.61
C SER A 69 9.35 -1.91 11.89
N ASP A 70 10.44 -1.27 11.49
CA ASP A 70 10.68 0.17 11.60
C ASP A 70 9.58 1.02 10.95
N LEU A 71 8.92 0.50 9.91
CA LEU A 71 7.82 1.20 9.23
C LEU A 71 6.52 1.23 10.04
N PHE A 72 6.35 0.31 11.00
CA PHE A 72 5.07 0.10 11.68
C PHE A 72 5.16 0.17 13.20
N GLU A 73 6.35 0.09 13.80
CA GLU A 73 6.53 -0.10 15.24
C GLU A 73 5.87 0.97 16.12
N ASN A 74 5.70 2.18 15.58
CA ASN A 74 5.09 3.32 16.26
C ASN A 74 3.60 3.53 15.91
N LEU A 75 2.97 2.61 15.15
CA LEU A 75 1.60 2.73 14.64
C LEU A 75 0.62 1.78 15.35
N GLN A 76 -0.69 2.05 15.23
CA GLN A 76 -1.74 1.31 15.94
C GLN A 76 -1.67 -0.21 15.69
N ILE A 77 -1.44 -0.64 14.44
CA ILE A 77 -1.42 -2.06 14.08
C ILE A 77 -0.36 -2.86 14.85
N TRP A 78 0.72 -2.21 15.27
CA TRP A 78 1.84 -2.86 15.93
C TRP A 78 1.61 -3.17 17.41
N LYS A 79 0.53 -2.64 18.00
CA LYS A 79 0.20 -2.86 19.41
C LYS A 79 -0.13 -4.32 19.74
N GLU A 80 -0.73 -5.05 18.79
CA GLU A 80 -1.16 -6.43 18.98
C GLU A 80 -0.21 -7.41 18.28
N GLU A 81 0.32 -8.37 19.03
CA GLU A 81 1.30 -9.36 18.54
C GLU A 81 0.79 -10.17 17.35
N LYS A 82 -0.51 -10.51 17.36
CA LYS A 82 -1.18 -11.22 16.27
C LYS A 82 -0.91 -10.58 14.91
N TYR A 83 -0.99 -9.25 14.79
CA TYR A 83 -0.77 -8.57 13.52
C TYR A 83 0.71 -8.34 13.21
N ARG A 84 1.57 -8.15 14.23
CA ARG A 84 3.03 -8.08 14.02
C ARG A 84 3.54 -9.33 13.29
N ASN A 85 3.02 -10.50 13.68
CA ASN A 85 3.38 -11.78 13.07
C ASN A 85 2.89 -11.95 11.62
N LEU A 86 2.07 -11.04 11.09
CA LEU A 86 1.65 -11.03 9.69
C LEU A 86 2.57 -10.16 8.81
N GLN A 87 3.40 -9.30 9.42
CA GLN A 87 4.17 -8.32 8.68
C GLN A 87 5.22 -9.02 7.81
N GLY A 88 5.21 -8.72 6.51
CA GLY A 88 6.16 -9.24 5.55
C GLY A 88 6.08 -10.74 5.29
N MET A 89 4.93 -11.38 5.54
CA MET A 89 4.77 -12.84 5.46
C MET A 89 4.11 -13.34 4.19
N TYR A 90 3.61 -12.46 3.31
CA TYR A 90 2.77 -12.84 2.17
C TYR A 90 3.35 -12.44 0.83
N PRO A 91 3.21 -13.29 -0.22
CA PRO A 91 3.42 -12.85 -1.58
C PRO A 91 2.29 -11.88 -1.96
N VAL A 92 2.64 -10.62 -2.17
CA VAL A 92 1.69 -9.57 -2.57
C VAL A 92 1.97 -9.17 -4.01
N ILE A 93 0.92 -9.14 -4.83
CA ILE A 93 0.96 -8.56 -6.17
C ILE A 93 0.31 -7.18 -6.09
N SER A 94 1.12 -6.14 -6.24
CA SER A 94 0.66 -4.75 -6.32
C SER A 94 0.68 -4.29 -7.77
N LEU A 95 -0.46 -3.83 -8.27
CA LEU A 95 -0.63 -3.38 -9.65
C LEU A 95 -1.35 -2.04 -9.68
N SER A 96 -0.82 -1.12 -10.48
CA SER A 96 -1.46 0.17 -10.74
C SER A 96 -1.59 0.41 -12.24
N PHE A 97 -2.84 0.54 -12.69
CA PHE A 97 -3.15 0.95 -14.05
C PHE A 97 -3.26 2.47 -14.23
N ALA A 98 -2.96 3.26 -13.18
CA ALA A 98 -3.13 4.72 -13.21
C ALA A 98 -2.27 5.42 -14.29
N ASN A 99 -1.18 4.78 -14.69
CA ASN A 99 -0.26 5.29 -15.72
C ASN A 99 -0.54 4.75 -17.12
N ILE A 100 -1.56 3.91 -17.31
CA ILE A 100 -1.96 3.41 -18.62
C ILE A 100 -2.91 4.43 -19.25
N LYS A 101 -2.39 5.19 -20.23
CA LYS A 101 -3.09 6.31 -20.89
C LYS A 101 -3.03 6.18 -22.41
N GLU A 102 -2.99 4.96 -22.90
CA GLU A 102 -2.82 4.66 -24.31
C GLU A 102 -4.04 5.11 -25.13
N PRO A 103 -3.84 5.64 -26.34
CA PRO A 103 -4.92 6.26 -27.12
C PRO A 103 -5.84 5.24 -27.82
N THR A 104 -5.43 3.97 -27.91
CA THR A 104 -6.24 2.91 -28.53
C THR A 104 -6.39 1.71 -27.61
N TYR A 105 -7.42 0.90 -27.89
CA TYR A 105 -7.67 -0.34 -27.17
C TYR A 105 -6.48 -1.30 -27.26
N GLU A 106 -5.90 -1.49 -28.45
CA GLU A 106 -4.81 -2.42 -28.71
C GLU A 106 -3.54 -2.02 -27.96
N LEU A 107 -3.23 -0.72 -27.95
CA LEU A 107 -2.09 -0.19 -27.20
C LEU A 107 -2.32 -0.33 -25.70
N THR A 108 -3.54 -0.05 -25.21
CA THR A 108 -3.92 -0.24 -23.81
C THR A 108 -3.75 -1.69 -23.38
N GLN A 109 -4.27 -2.63 -24.18
CA GLN A 109 -4.15 -4.06 -23.92
C GLN A 109 -2.68 -4.48 -23.87
N LYS A 110 -1.87 -4.09 -24.86
CA LYS A 110 -0.43 -4.35 -24.88
C LYS A 110 0.24 -3.82 -23.61
N LYS A 111 -0.08 -2.59 -23.20
CA LYS A 111 0.52 -1.97 -22.02
C LYS A 111 0.15 -2.67 -20.71
N ILE A 112 -1.08 -3.17 -20.60
CA ILE A 112 -1.51 -4.01 -19.47
C ILE A 112 -0.70 -5.31 -19.44
N CYS A 113 -0.55 -5.98 -20.58
CA CYS A 113 0.26 -7.21 -20.67
C CYS A 113 1.72 -6.95 -20.29
N ASP A 114 2.32 -5.87 -20.79
CA ASP A 114 3.70 -5.49 -20.46
C ASP A 114 3.86 -5.25 -18.95
N LEU A 115 2.90 -4.55 -18.31
CA LEU A 115 2.92 -4.28 -16.87
C LEU A 115 2.82 -5.57 -16.04
N ILE A 116 1.93 -6.50 -16.43
CA ILE A 116 1.79 -7.78 -15.74
C ILE A 116 3.05 -8.62 -15.93
N ALA A 117 3.62 -8.64 -17.13
CA ALA A 117 4.83 -9.40 -17.43
C ALA A 117 6.03 -8.93 -16.58
N GLN A 118 6.14 -7.62 -16.33
CA GLN A 118 7.17 -7.06 -15.46
C GLN A 118 7.16 -7.60 -14.02
N LEU A 119 6.03 -8.12 -13.52
CA LEU A 119 5.96 -8.76 -12.21
C LEU A 119 6.83 -10.02 -12.10
N TYR A 120 7.11 -10.67 -13.24
CA TYR A 120 7.82 -11.97 -13.29
C TYR A 120 9.28 -11.84 -13.73
N PHE A 121 9.74 -10.63 -14.04
CA PHE A 121 11.13 -10.35 -14.45
C PHE A 121 11.97 -9.72 -13.31
N LYS A 122 11.48 -9.79 -12.06
CA LYS A 122 12.22 -9.36 -10.86
C LYS A 122 13.28 -10.38 -10.46
#